data_AF-M2TAR9-F1
#
_entry.id   AF-M2TAR9-F1
#
_cell.length_a   1.000
_cell.length_b   1.000
_cell.length_c   1.000
_cell.angle_alpha   90.00
_cell.angle_beta   90.00
_cell.angle_gamma   90.00
#
_symmetry.space_group_name_H-M   'P 1'
#
loop_
_entity.id
_entity.type
_entity.pdbx_description
1 polymer ?
#
loop_
_entity_poly.entity_id
_entity_poly.type
_entity_poly.pdbx_seq_one_letter_code
_entity_poly.pdbx_strand_id
1 'polypeptide(L)'
;MDSAKTEELVLLGAIIVHLIITLLILTYLSVCLRIWARYRVTKSPGWDDAAMIATLMLFTVYCALILVMSVREKSIQLWSQASIRTTLVFVQLSEVFYVLTTTFLKVSLGLFFLRVLTKRWQKHVFHTVLTIGVVYGLFYLFIVLFQCGDPGHIADGFIQKTSGKCLPPAIRRSTGYIYGIINVLADWTFVLIPISVLMDSDLDRRSKMSVGMVMALGAVGSVSSIMRLVYLDGLDLSTLETLSPQAIKATIWATAEPGTGIIAASIAILRPLFQQIFNDVRKSASFISKPRKVESSDDEIALRGPETVTRNVNSKPVNIETKRMSMDSIHGEDAQSPWSPTIGSTEGVPRMIIVKGKTTPAS
;
A
#
# COMPACT_ATOMS: atom_id res chain seq x y z
N MET A 1 8.07 39.15 -20.83
CA MET A 1 7.90 38.16 -19.75
C MET A 1 9.01 38.42 -18.74
N ASP A 2 8.67 38.68 -17.47
CA ASP A 2 9.66 39.07 -16.46
C ASP A 2 10.75 37.99 -16.30
N SER A 3 12.02 38.40 -16.17
CA SER A 3 13.15 37.48 -15.99
C SER A 3 12.90 36.49 -14.83
N ALA A 4 12.32 36.99 -13.73
CA ALA A 4 11.98 36.20 -12.55
C ALA A 4 10.93 35.09 -12.82
N LYS A 5 9.92 35.36 -13.67
CA LYS A 5 8.92 34.33 -14.05
C LYS A 5 9.54 33.24 -14.91
N THR A 6 10.48 33.61 -15.77
CA THR A 6 11.18 32.66 -16.64
C THR A 6 12.09 31.74 -15.81
N GLU A 7 12.80 32.30 -14.82
CA GLU A 7 13.60 31.51 -13.87
C GLU A 7 12.75 30.55 -13.03
N GLU A 8 11.60 31.01 -12.51
CA GLU A 8 10.68 30.15 -11.75
C GLU A 8 10.17 28.97 -12.60
N LEU A 9 9.81 29.22 -13.87
CA LEU A 9 9.35 28.18 -14.79
C LEU A 9 10.44 27.14 -15.11
N VAL A 10 11.67 27.58 -15.34
CA VAL A 10 12.80 26.66 -15.62
C VAL A 10 13.09 25.79 -14.39
N LEU A 11 13.07 26.39 -13.19
CA LEU A 11 13.28 25.66 -11.94
C LEU A 11 12.18 24.62 -11.70
N LEU A 12 10.90 25.02 -11.84
CA LEU A 12 9.76 24.11 -11.69
C LEU A 12 9.79 22.97 -12.72
N GLY A 13 10.19 23.26 -13.96
CA GLY A 13 10.37 22.27 -15.02
C GLY A 13 11.50 21.27 -14.75
N ALA A 14 12.57 21.67 -14.07
CA ALA A 14 13.60 20.73 -13.62
C ALA A 14 13.10 19.85 -12.45
N ILE A 15 12.43 20.46 -11.47
CA ILE A 15 11.89 19.76 -10.29
C ILE A 15 10.92 18.65 -10.70
N ILE A 16 9.99 18.92 -11.63
CA ILE A 16 9.00 17.93 -12.05
C ILE A 16 9.65 16.70 -12.71
N VAL A 17 10.68 16.90 -13.54
CA VAL A 17 11.39 15.79 -14.20
C VAL A 17 12.12 14.92 -13.17
N HIS A 18 12.85 15.53 -12.22
CA HIS A 18 13.53 14.79 -11.16
C HIS A 18 12.54 14.05 -10.25
N LEU A 19 11.41 14.68 -9.91
CA LEU A 19 10.34 14.06 -9.14
C LEU A 19 9.76 12.84 -9.85
N ILE A 20 9.45 12.95 -11.15
CA ILE A 20 8.90 11.83 -11.92
C ILE A 20 9.87 10.64 -11.95
N ILE A 21 11.15 10.90 -12.25
CA ILE A 21 12.16 9.83 -12.34
C ILE A 21 12.32 9.12 -10.99
N THR A 22 12.43 9.90 -9.90
CA THR A 22 12.58 9.34 -8.54
C THR A 22 11.35 8.53 -8.12
N LEU A 23 10.14 9.05 -8.36
CA LEU A 23 8.90 8.32 -8.06
C LEU A 23 8.73 7.08 -8.92
N LEU A 24 9.09 7.09 -10.21
CA LEU A 24 9.06 5.90 -11.05
C LEU A 24 9.99 4.81 -10.51
N ILE A 25 11.25 5.15 -10.22
CA ILE A 25 12.21 4.18 -9.67
C ILE A 25 11.67 3.58 -8.37
N LEU A 26 11.18 4.42 -7.46
CA LEU A 26 10.71 3.99 -6.14
C LEU A 26 9.41 3.17 -6.23
N THR A 27 8.48 3.55 -7.11
CA THR A 27 7.23 2.80 -7.33
C THR A 27 7.52 1.43 -7.92
N TYR A 28 8.36 1.32 -8.96
CA TYR A 28 8.77 0.02 -9.51
C TYR A 28 9.45 -0.87 -8.47
N LEU A 29 10.43 -0.33 -7.73
CA LEU A 29 11.10 -1.09 -6.66
C LEU A 29 10.09 -1.60 -5.62
N SER A 30 9.17 -0.73 -5.17
CA SER A 30 8.18 -1.09 -4.16
C SER A 30 7.19 -2.15 -4.64
N VAL A 31 6.72 -2.08 -5.89
CA VAL A 31 5.78 -3.05 -6.47
C VAL A 31 6.46 -4.38 -6.75
N CYS A 32 7.69 -4.37 -7.28
CA CYS A 32 8.48 -5.59 -7.45
C CYS A 32 8.68 -6.31 -6.12
N LEU A 33 9.01 -5.57 -5.06
CA LEU A 33 9.16 -6.13 -3.71
C LEU A 33 7.84 -6.67 -3.18
N ARG A 34 6.71 -5.97 -3.40
CA ARG A 34 5.36 -6.43 -3.06
C ARG A 34 5.01 -7.74 -3.76
N ILE A 35 5.28 -7.86 -5.06
CA ILE A 35 5.00 -9.08 -5.83
C ILE A 35 5.87 -10.22 -5.31
N TRP A 36 7.17 -9.99 -5.15
CA TRP A 36 8.08 -11.00 -4.59
C TRP A 36 7.59 -11.50 -3.22
N ALA A 37 7.19 -10.59 -2.33
CA ALA A 37 6.63 -10.91 -1.02
C ALA A 37 5.40 -11.82 -1.11
N ARG A 38 4.43 -11.45 -1.95
CA ARG A 38 3.16 -12.17 -2.13
C ARG A 38 3.35 -13.55 -2.73
N TYR A 39 4.23 -13.69 -3.72
CA TYR A 39 4.45 -14.96 -4.42
C TYR A 39 5.38 -15.90 -3.66
N ARG A 40 6.50 -15.39 -3.13
CA ARG A 40 7.53 -16.24 -2.52
C ARG A 40 7.33 -16.45 -1.02
N VAL A 41 6.89 -15.42 -0.30
CA VAL A 41 6.86 -15.48 1.17
C VAL A 41 5.47 -15.78 1.70
N THR A 42 4.47 -14.97 1.34
CA THR A 42 3.09 -15.19 1.82
C THR A 42 2.31 -16.19 0.97
N LYS A 43 2.80 -16.53 -0.23
CA LYS A 43 2.20 -17.48 -1.19
C LYS A 43 0.68 -17.27 -1.40
N SER A 44 0.24 -16.03 -1.43
CA SER A 44 -1.19 -15.64 -1.50
C SER A 44 -1.38 -14.45 -2.44
N PRO A 45 -1.27 -14.67 -3.77
CA PRO A 45 -1.57 -13.63 -4.74
C PRO A 45 -3.05 -13.23 -4.65
N GLY A 46 -3.33 -11.94 -4.66
CA GLY A 46 -4.69 -11.42 -4.63
C GLY A 46 -5.03 -10.55 -5.82
N TRP A 47 -6.33 -10.35 -6.06
CA TRP A 47 -6.82 -9.36 -7.04
C TRP A 47 -6.32 -7.94 -6.76
N ASP A 48 -5.97 -7.65 -5.50
CA ASP A 48 -5.33 -6.39 -5.10
C ASP A 48 -3.96 -6.19 -5.77
N ASP A 49 -3.21 -7.26 -6.02
CA ASP A 49 -1.90 -7.21 -6.68
C ASP A 49 -2.04 -6.97 -8.19
N ALA A 50 -3.02 -7.59 -8.84
CA ALA A 50 -3.34 -7.33 -10.26
C ALA A 50 -3.77 -5.88 -10.47
N ALA A 51 -4.63 -5.35 -9.59
CA ALA A 51 -5.02 -3.94 -9.61
C ALA A 51 -3.83 -3.00 -9.37
N MET A 52 -2.87 -3.38 -8.52
CA MET A 52 -1.64 -2.60 -8.29
C MET A 52 -0.72 -2.60 -9.51
N ILE A 53 -0.57 -3.73 -10.20
CA ILE A 53 0.19 -3.79 -11.46
C ILE A 53 -0.46 -2.92 -12.53
N ALA A 54 -1.79 -2.98 -12.68
CA ALA A 54 -2.52 -2.10 -13.59
C ALA A 54 -2.31 -0.62 -13.23
N THR A 55 -2.36 -0.28 -11.94
CA THR A 55 -2.06 1.07 -11.43
C THR A 55 -0.65 1.52 -11.82
N LEU A 56 0.36 0.66 -11.65
CA LEU A 56 1.74 0.98 -12.02
C LEU A 56 1.87 1.24 -13.52
N MET A 57 1.25 0.41 -14.36
CA MET A 57 1.30 0.59 -15.82
C MET A 57 0.64 1.90 -16.24
N LEU A 58 -0.53 2.23 -15.68
CA LEU A 58 -1.22 3.50 -15.94
C LEU A 58 -0.38 4.70 -15.46
N PHE A 59 0.25 4.60 -14.28
CA PHE A 59 1.13 5.63 -13.74
C PHE A 59 2.37 5.83 -14.63
N THR A 60 2.94 4.76 -15.17
CA THR A 60 4.07 4.85 -16.11
C THR A 60 3.67 5.59 -17.38
N VAL A 61 2.49 5.31 -17.95
CA VAL A 61 1.99 6.03 -19.13
C VAL A 61 1.74 7.51 -18.80
N TYR A 62 1.09 7.81 -17.67
CA TYR A 62 0.92 9.18 -17.19
C TYR A 62 2.27 9.93 -17.10
N CYS A 63 3.25 9.36 -16.40
CA CYS A 63 4.57 9.96 -16.24
C CYS A 63 5.30 10.13 -17.58
N ALA A 64 5.19 9.17 -18.49
CA ALA A 64 5.79 9.26 -19.82
C ALA A 64 5.20 10.45 -20.62
N LEU A 65 3.89 10.66 -20.56
CA LEU A 65 3.23 11.79 -21.22
C LEU A 65 3.73 13.14 -20.67
N ILE A 66 3.86 13.27 -19.34
CA ILE A 66 4.42 14.48 -18.73
C ILE A 66 5.87 14.71 -19.16
N LEU A 67 6.72 13.68 -19.16
CA LEU A 67 8.12 13.79 -19.59
C LEU A 67 8.24 14.20 -21.07
N VAL A 68 7.41 13.64 -21.95
CA VAL A 68 7.37 14.03 -23.37
C VAL A 68 7.01 15.51 -23.50
N MET A 69 6.03 16.01 -22.73
CA MET A 69 5.70 17.44 -22.72
C MET A 69 6.90 18.29 -22.26
N SER A 70 7.56 17.91 -21.16
CA SER A 70 8.72 18.64 -20.62
C SER A 70 9.92 18.68 -21.58
N VAL A 71 10.13 17.64 -22.40
CA VAL A 71 11.19 17.62 -23.43
C VAL A 71 10.82 18.48 -24.64
N ARG A 72 9.54 18.46 -25.05
CA ARG A 72 9.05 19.28 -26.16
C ARG A 72 9.10 20.77 -25.87
N GLU A 73 8.84 21.16 -24.61
CA GLU A 73 8.98 22.54 -24.16
C GLU A 73 10.42 23.08 -24.29
N LYS A 74 11.43 22.24 -24.07
CA LYS A 74 12.84 22.62 -24.19
C LYS A 74 13.31 22.74 -25.64
N SER A 75 12.66 22.03 -26.57
CA SER A 75 13.16 21.86 -27.95
C SER A 75 12.43 22.70 -29.00
N ILE A 76 11.22 23.20 -28.72
CA ILE A 76 10.37 23.87 -29.72
C ILE A 76 9.96 25.25 -29.22
N GLN A 77 10.12 26.29 -30.05
CA GLN A 77 9.42 27.57 -29.86
C GLN A 77 7.91 27.29 -29.82
N LEU A 78 7.34 27.26 -28.60
CA LEU A 78 5.97 26.85 -28.27
C LEU A 78 4.84 27.64 -28.96
N TRP A 79 5.18 28.62 -29.80
CA TRP A 79 4.26 29.61 -30.36
C TRP A 79 3.77 29.30 -31.78
N SER A 80 4.05 28.10 -32.32
CA SER A 80 3.41 27.63 -33.56
C SER A 80 2.07 26.95 -33.25
N GLN A 81 1.02 27.25 -34.02
CA GLN A 81 -0.33 26.69 -33.85
C GLN A 81 -0.36 25.15 -33.82
N ALA A 82 0.50 24.49 -34.59
CA ALA A 82 0.63 23.03 -34.58
C ALA A 82 1.19 22.48 -33.25
N SER A 83 2.09 23.23 -32.60
CA SER A 83 2.66 22.85 -31.30
C SER A 83 1.61 22.94 -30.20
N ILE A 84 0.79 24.00 -30.20
CA ILE A 84 -0.31 24.20 -29.23
C ILE A 84 -1.33 23.07 -29.32
N ARG A 85 -1.79 22.72 -30.53
CA ARG A 85 -2.73 21.61 -30.76
C ARG A 85 -2.22 20.31 -30.15
N THR A 86 -0.95 20.00 -30.39
CA THR A 86 -0.34 18.77 -29.90
C THR A 86 -0.21 18.76 -28.37
N THR A 87 0.19 19.89 -27.77
CA THR A 87 0.31 20.01 -26.30
C THR A 87 -1.04 19.83 -25.61
N LEU A 88 -2.12 20.40 -26.14
CA LEU A 88 -3.48 20.21 -25.61
C LEU A 88 -3.88 18.72 -25.58
N VAL A 89 -3.55 17.96 -26.64
CA VAL A 89 -3.83 16.51 -26.68
C VAL A 89 -3.03 15.77 -25.59
N PHE A 90 -1.75 16.10 -25.40
CA PHE A 90 -0.93 15.46 -24.36
C PHE A 90 -1.42 15.78 -22.94
N VAL A 91 -1.80 17.03 -22.67
CA VAL A 91 -2.36 17.44 -21.37
C VAL A 91 -3.64 16.65 -21.11
N GLN A 92 -4.54 16.60 -22.09
CA GLN A 92 -5.78 15.85 -22.01
C GLN A 92 -5.53 14.36 -21.72
N LEU A 93 -4.62 13.74 -22.47
CA LEU A 93 -4.30 12.34 -22.30
C LEU A 93 -3.67 12.08 -20.92
N SER A 94 -2.81 12.98 -20.44
CA SER A 94 -2.22 12.88 -19.11
C SER A 94 -3.29 12.97 -18.01
N GLU A 95 -4.31 13.82 -18.16
CA GLU A 95 -5.41 13.91 -17.20
C GLU A 95 -6.24 12.61 -17.16
N VAL A 96 -6.52 12.02 -18.31
CA VAL A 96 -7.20 10.72 -18.42
C VAL A 96 -6.42 9.62 -17.68
N PHE A 97 -5.12 9.49 -17.94
CA PHE A 97 -4.29 8.49 -17.27
C PHE A 97 -4.12 8.77 -15.77
N TYR A 98 -4.12 10.03 -15.35
CA TYR A 98 -4.11 10.41 -13.94
C TYR A 98 -5.39 9.94 -13.22
N VAL A 99 -6.58 10.19 -13.79
CA VAL A 99 -7.87 9.76 -13.22
C VAL A 99 -7.94 8.23 -13.14
N LEU A 100 -7.50 7.53 -14.19
CA LEU A 100 -7.43 6.07 -14.20
C LEU A 100 -6.47 5.56 -13.12
N THR A 101 -5.27 6.12 -13.03
CA THR A 101 -4.26 5.70 -12.04
C THR A 101 -4.79 5.86 -10.62
N THR A 102 -5.33 7.03 -10.27
CA THR A 102 -5.84 7.31 -8.93
C THR A 102 -7.06 6.44 -8.58
N THR A 103 -7.95 6.18 -9.54
CA THR A 103 -9.10 5.29 -9.36
C THR A 103 -8.65 3.84 -9.10
N PHE A 104 -7.77 3.29 -9.94
CA PHE A 104 -7.27 1.92 -9.79
C PHE A 104 -6.44 1.75 -8.51
N LEU A 105 -5.64 2.76 -8.14
CA LEU A 105 -4.90 2.78 -6.88
C LEU A 105 -5.84 2.64 -5.69
N LYS A 106 -6.92 3.42 -5.66
CA LYS A 106 -7.93 3.38 -4.60
C LYS A 106 -8.69 2.07 -4.57
N VAL A 107 -8.98 1.47 -5.71
CA VAL A 107 -9.56 0.13 -5.79
C VAL A 107 -8.61 -0.91 -5.21
N SER A 108 -7.32 -0.88 -5.57
CA SER A 108 -6.32 -1.83 -5.03
C SER A 108 -6.16 -1.71 -3.52
N LEU A 109 -5.96 -0.48 -3.02
CA LEU A 109 -5.94 -0.19 -1.58
C LEU A 109 -7.26 -0.62 -0.93
N GLY A 110 -8.36 -0.37 -1.63
CA GLY A 110 -9.68 -0.60 -1.12
C GLY A 110 -9.98 -2.06 -0.84
N LEU A 111 -9.68 -2.92 -1.82
CA LEU A 111 -9.76 -4.37 -1.70
C LEU A 111 -8.85 -4.91 -0.60
N PHE A 112 -7.64 -4.34 -0.47
CA PHE A 112 -6.71 -4.72 0.59
C PHE A 112 -7.28 -4.42 1.98
N PHE A 113 -7.77 -3.21 2.22
CA PHE A 113 -8.35 -2.84 3.52
C PHE A 113 -9.62 -3.61 3.83
N LEU A 114 -10.51 -3.85 2.86
CA LEU A 114 -11.72 -4.66 3.07
C LEU A 114 -11.40 -6.09 3.54
N ARG A 115 -10.25 -6.66 3.15
CA ARG A 115 -9.76 -7.96 3.63
C ARG A 115 -9.26 -7.90 5.07
N VAL A 116 -8.68 -6.76 5.48
CA VAL A 116 -8.08 -6.58 6.83
C VAL A 116 -9.11 -6.16 7.87
N LEU A 117 -10.09 -5.34 7.50
CA LEU A 117 -11.10 -4.85 8.42
C LEU A 117 -11.99 -6.01 8.93
N THR A 118 -12.36 -5.97 10.21
CA THR A 118 -13.23 -6.97 10.83
C THR A 118 -14.59 -6.40 11.20
N LYS A 119 -14.66 -5.14 11.65
CA LYS A 119 -15.91 -4.49 12.06
C LYS A 119 -16.79 -4.14 10.85
N ARG A 120 -18.08 -4.47 10.93
CA ARG A 120 -19.06 -4.26 9.85
C ARG A 120 -19.24 -2.78 9.48
N TRP A 121 -19.30 -1.90 10.48
CA TRP A 121 -19.47 -0.45 10.23
C TRP A 121 -18.28 0.13 9.45
N GLN A 122 -17.04 -0.28 9.79
CA GLN A 122 -15.83 0.14 9.07
C GLN A 122 -15.87 -0.33 7.62
N LYS A 123 -16.25 -1.58 7.37
CA LYS A 123 -16.41 -2.12 6.01
C LYS A 123 -17.46 -1.34 5.21
N HIS A 124 -18.61 -1.03 5.81
CA HIS A 124 -19.65 -0.28 5.14
C HIS A 124 -19.20 1.12 4.75
N VAL A 125 -18.65 1.90 5.69
CA VAL A 125 -18.13 3.25 5.40
C VAL A 125 -17.11 3.20 4.28
N PHE A 126 -16.17 2.28 4.38
CA PHE A 126 -15.08 2.13 3.43
C PHE A 126 -15.58 1.71 2.03
N HIS A 127 -16.51 0.76 1.96
CA HIS A 127 -17.13 0.36 0.70
C HIS A 127 -17.93 1.51 0.07
N THR A 128 -18.71 2.25 0.85
CA THR A 128 -19.49 3.40 0.35
C THR A 128 -18.58 4.48 -0.23
N VAL A 129 -17.53 4.88 0.48
CA VAL A 129 -16.60 5.91 0.02
C VAL A 129 -15.85 5.46 -1.23
N LEU A 130 -15.41 4.20 -1.29
CA LEU A 130 -14.75 3.65 -2.47
C LEU A 130 -15.69 3.62 -3.68
N THR A 131 -16.92 3.16 -3.50
CA THR A 131 -17.92 3.11 -4.58
C THR A 131 -18.26 4.50 -5.10
N ILE A 132 -18.48 5.49 -4.22
CA ILE A 132 -18.70 6.88 -4.62
C ILE A 132 -17.50 7.42 -5.40
N GLY A 133 -16.28 7.17 -4.91
CA GLY A 133 -15.05 7.59 -5.58
C GLY A 133 -14.89 6.99 -6.98
N VAL A 134 -15.14 5.69 -7.13
CA VAL A 134 -15.05 4.99 -8.43
C VAL A 134 -16.13 5.47 -9.40
N VAL A 135 -17.38 5.58 -8.94
CA VAL A 135 -18.50 6.04 -9.79
C VAL A 135 -18.25 7.47 -10.26
N TYR A 136 -17.87 8.36 -9.35
CA TYR A 136 -17.60 9.75 -9.70
C TYR A 136 -16.32 9.90 -10.52
N GLY A 137 -15.28 9.09 -10.26
CA GLY A 137 -14.07 9.06 -11.07
C GLY A 137 -14.34 8.59 -12.51
N LEU A 138 -15.19 7.59 -12.68
CA LEU A 138 -15.63 7.15 -14.00
C LEU A 138 -16.47 8.23 -14.70
N PHE A 139 -17.38 8.89 -13.98
CA PHE A 139 -18.13 10.03 -14.50
C PHE A 139 -17.18 11.16 -14.95
N TYR A 140 -16.21 11.52 -14.12
CA TYR A 140 -15.20 12.54 -14.45
C TYR A 140 -14.36 12.16 -15.66
N LEU A 141 -13.96 10.88 -15.77
CA LEU A 141 -13.25 10.35 -16.94
C LEU A 141 -14.05 10.59 -18.23
N PHE A 142 -15.35 10.31 -18.23
CA PHE A 142 -16.23 10.57 -19.38
C PHE A 142 -16.34 12.06 -19.69
N ILE A 143 -16.48 12.91 -18.67
CA ILE A 143 -16.50 14.36 -18.86
C ILE A 143 -15.20 14.82 -19.51
N VAL A 144 -14.04 14.40 -19.01
CA VAL A 144 -12.74 14.74 -19.58
C VAL A 144 -12.69 14.24 -21.03
N LEU A 145 -12.99 12.98 -21.33
CA LEU A 145 -12.92 12.44 -22.70
C LEU A 145 -13.87 13.13 -23.70
N PHE A 146 -15.09 13.49 -23.29
CA PHE A 146 -16.14 13.97 -24.17
C PHE A 146 -16.47 15.46 -23.99
N GLN A 147 -15.63 16.22 -23.29
CA GLN A 147 -15.90 17.63 -22.98
C GLN A 147 -16.09 18.54 -24.20
N CYS A 148 -15.61 18.12 -25.39
CA CYS A 148 -15.75 18.86 -26.65
C CYS A 148 -16.47 18.05 -27.75
N GLY A 149 -17.20 17.00 -27.37
CA GLY A 149 -17.81 16.07 -28.31
C GLY A 149 -16.85 14.95 -28.70
N ASP A 150 -16.41 14.92 -29.97
CA ASP A 150 -15.56 13.84 -30.50
C ASP A 150 -14.11 13.95 -29.96
N PRO A 151 -13.58 12.90 -29.30
CA PRO A 151 -12.21 12.87 -28.80
C PRO A 151 -11.14 13.12 -29.88
N GLY A 152 -11.43 12.81 -31.15
CA GLY A 152 -10.53 13.06 -32.27
C GLY A 152 -10.32 14.54 -32.62
N HIS A 153 -11.25 15.41 -32.21
CA HIS A 153 -11.29 16.83 -32.57
C HIS A 153 -11.20 17.78 -31.35
N ILE A 154 -10.83 17.27 -30.17
CA ILE A 154 -10.75 18.05 -28.91
C ILE A 154 -9.89 19.31 -29.07
N ALA A 155 -8.72 19.17 -29.70
CA ALA A 155 -7.79 20.28 -29.84
C ALA A 155 -8.37 21.41 -30.71
N ASP A 156 -9.18 21.08 -31.72
CA ASP A 156 -9.85 22.05 -32.58
C ASP A 156 -10.99 22.75 -31.82
N GLY A 157 -11.66 22.03 -30.92
CA GLY A 157 -12.66 22.59 -29.99
C GLY A 157 -12.10 23.64 -29.03
N PHE A 158 -10.90 23.41 -28.49
CA PHE A 158 -10.20 24.39 -27.63
C PHE A 158 -9.68 25.60 -28.40
N ILE A 159 -9.15 25.40 -29.62
CA ILE A 159 -8.56 26.47 -30.44
C ILE A 159 -9.65 27.37 -31.04
N GLN A 160 -10.76 26.80 -31.54
CA GLN A 160 -11.75 27.59 -32.27
C GLN A 160 -12.62 28.47 -31.37
N LYS A 161 -12.78 28.22 -30.06
CA LYS A 161 -13.62 28.99 -29.09
C LYS A 161 -15.08 29.29 -29.53
N THR A 162 -15.49 29.00 -30.77
CA THR A 162 -16.74 29.47 -31.42
C THR A 162 -17.69 28.36 -31.83
N SER A 163 -17.31 27.08 -31.80
CA SER A 163 -18.21 26.04 -32.33
C SER A 163 -19.31 25.60 -31.36
N GLY A 164 -19.39 26.12 -30.13
CA GLY A 164 -20.46 25.77 -29.16
C GLY A 164 -20.50 24.29 -28.74
N LYS A 165 -19.51 23.48 -29.14
CA LYS A 165 -19.44 22.03 -28.92
C LYS A 165 -18.74 21.64 -27.62
N CYS A 166 -18.02 22.56 -26.97
CA CYS A 166 -17.35 22.30 -25.70
C CYS A 166 -18.20 22.69 -24.49
N LEU A 167 -18.11 21.91 -23.42
CA LEU A 167 -18.71 22.22 -22.14
C LEU A 167 -18.22 23.60 -21.64
N PRO A 168 -19.11 24.40 -21.03
CA PRO A 168 -18.72 25.67 -20.44
C PRO A 168 -17.56 25.51 -19.44
N PRO A 169 -16.58 26.42 -19.41
CA PRO A 169 -15.45 26.37 -18.46
C PRO A 169 -15.89 26.23 -17.00
N ALA A 170 -17.01 26.88 -16.64
CA ALA A 170 -17.60 26.77 -15.31
C ALA A 170 -17.97 25.32 -14.95
N ILE A 171 -18.59 24.57 -15.86
CA ILE A 171 -18.97 23.17 -15.61
C ILE A 171 -17.71 22.32 -15.47
N ARG A 172 -16.75 22.44 -16.39
CA ARG A 172 -15.48 21.70 -16.34
C ARG A 172 -14.75 21.91 -15.00
N ARG A 173 -14.65 23.18 -14.58
CA ARG A 173 -14.03 23.55 -13.30
C ARG A 173 -14.79 22.96 -12.11
N SER A 174 -16.11 23.14 -12.05
CA SER A 174 -16.93 22.60 -10.97
C SER A 174 -16.82 21.08 -10.86
N THR A 175 -16.86 20.35 -11.97
CA THR A 175 -16.74 18.88 -11.97
C THR A 175 -15.36 18.44 -11.46
N GLY A 176 -14.29 19.13 -11.86
CA GLY A 176 -12.92 18.88 -11.38
C GLY A 176 -12.75 19.15 -9.87
N TYR A 177 -13.35 20.22 -9.33
CA TYR A 177 -13.35 20.49 -7.89
C TYR A 177 -14.08 19.40 -7.11
N ILE A 178 -15.26 18.99 -7.56
CA ILE A 178 -16.02 17.92 -6.92
C ILE A 178 -15.23 16.60 -6.97
N TYR A 179 -14.57 16.29 -8.09
CA TYR A 179 -13.67 15.14 -8.20
C TYR A 179 -12.57 15.21 -7.14
N GLY A 180 -11.88 16.34 -7.05
CA GLY A 180 -10.82 16.56 -6.08
C GLY A 180 -11.29 16.44 -4.62
N ILE A 181 -12.47 16.97 -4.28
CA ILE A 181 -13.05 16.87 -2.93
C ILE A 181 -13.35 15.41 -2.59
N ILE A 182 -14.02 14.67 -3.47
CA ILE A 182 -14.31 13.24 -3.27
C ILE A 182 -13.01 12.45 -3.11
N ASN A 183 -12.00 12.81 -3.90
CA ASN A 183 -10.69 12.20 -3.86
C ASN A 183 -9.99 12.42 -2.51
N VAL A 184 -9.99 13.65 -1.98
CA VAL A 184 -9.48 13.99 -0.63
C VAL A 184 -10.25 13.25 0.46
N LEU A 185 -11.59 13.23 0.40
CA LEU A 185 -12.42 12.53 1.39
C LEU A 185 -12.12 11.02 1.42
N ALA A 186 -11.89 10.43 0.25
CA ALA A 186 -11.44 9.05 0.16
C ALA A 186 -10.11 8.87 0.88
N ASP A 187 -9.10 9.69 0.59
CA ASP A 187 -7.75 9.56 1.19
C ASP A 187 -7.79 9.67 2.72
N TRP A 188 -8.58 10.62 3.25
CA TRP A 188 -8.79 10.75 4.69
C TRP A 188 -9.48 9.52 5.29
N THR A 189 -10.42 8.91 4.57
CA THR A 189 -11.06 7.66 5.01
C THR A 189 -10.04 6.52 5.11
N PHE A 190 -9.12 6.42 4.14
CA PHE A 190 -8.03 5.45 4.16
C PHE A 190 -7.05 5.67 5.34
N VAL A 191 -6.90 6.90 5.83
CA VAL A 191 -6.05 7.23 6.98
C VAL A 191 -6.77 6.99 8.31
N LEU A 192 -8.00 7.50 8.45
CA LEU A 192 -8.75 7.50 9.72
C LEU A 192 -9.22 6.10 10.12
N ILE A 193 -9.68 5.29 9.18
CA ILE A 193 -10.22 3.96 9.51
C ILE A 193 -9.16 3.06 10.15
N PRO A 194 -7.95 2.90 9.58
CA PRO A 194 -6.89 2.15 10.22
C PRO A 194 -6.52 2.69 11.61
N ILE A 195 -6.64 4.02 11.84
CA ILE A 195 -6.30 4.64 13.12
C ILE A 195 -7.28 4.15 14.19
N SER A 196 -8.57 4.14 13.87
CA SER A 196 -9.58 3.57 14.77
C SER A 196 -9.31 2.10 15.10
N VAL A 197 -8.88 1.31 14.10
CA VAL A 197 -8.50 -0.10 14.34
C VAL A 197 -7.31 -0.21 15.29
N LEU A 198 -6.28 0.63 15.14
CA LEU A 198 -5.10 0.62 16.02
C LEU A 198 -5.37 1.08 17.45
N MET A 199 -6.37 1.93 17.65
CA MET A 199 -6.78 2.38 18.99
C MET A 199 -7.51 1.28 19.73
N ASP A 200 -8.35 0.52 19.02
CA ASP A 200 -9.20 -0.52 19.62
C ASP A 200 -8.55 -1.91 19.71
N SER A 201 -7.35 -2.11 19.14
CA SER A 201 -6.72 -3.44 19.03
C SER A 201 -5.52 -3.60 19.97
N ASP A 202 -5.47 -4.73 20.68
CA ASP A 202 -4.35 -5.18 21.52
C ASP A 202 -3.14 -5.68 20.69
N LEU A 203 -2.74 -4.92 19.67
CA LEU A 203 -1.59 -5.26 18.83
C LEU A 203 -0.29 -4.97 19.57
N ASP A 204 0.71 -5.82 19.36
CA ASP A 204 2.06 -5.60 19.89
C ASP A 204 2.64 -4.28 19.36
N ARG A 205 3.53 -3.65 20.14
CA ARG A 205 4.10 -2.33 19.78
C ARG A 205 4.75 -2.31 18.39
N ARG A 206 5.31 -3.42 17.91
CA ARG A 206 5.95 -3.48 16.58
C ARG A 206 4.91 -3.51 15.47
N SER A 207 3.84 -4.27 15.66
CA SER A 207 2.66 -4.25 14.79
C SER A 207 2.03 -2.87 14.70
N LYS A 208 1.94 -2.15 15.83
CA LYS A 208 1.40 -0.78 15.89
C LYS A 208 2.29 0.23 15.15
N MET A 209 3.60 0.13 15.29
CA MET A 209 4.57 0.98 14.58
C MET A 209 4.48 0.83 13.05
N SER A 210 4.41 -0.41 12.55
CA SER A 210 4.33 -0.65 11.10
C SER A 210 3.04 -0.10 10.49
N VAL A 211 1.89 -0.24 11.17
CA VAL A 211 0.64 0.35 10.68
C VAL A 211 0.71 1.89 10.76
N GLY A 212 1.34 2.44 11.81
CA GLY A 212 1.61 3.87 11.92
C GLY A 212 2.41 4.44 10.73
N MET A 213 3.40 3.70 10.23
CA MET A 213 4.14 4.11 9.02
C MET A 213 3.24 4.17 7.77
N VAL A 214 2.34 3.20 7.60
CA VAL A 214 1.39 3.19 6.47
C VAL A 214 0.43 4.38 6.56
N MET A 215 -0.06 4.70 7.76
CA MET A 215 -0.92 5.87 8.00
C MET A 215 -0.19 7.18 7.70
N ALA A 216 1.07 7.30 8.11
CA ALA A 216 1.87 8.48 7.83
C ALA A 216 2.04 8.71 6.32
N LEU A 217 2.28 7.64 5.56
CA LEU A 217 2.36 7.72 4.10
C LEU A 217 0.99 8.07 3.47
N GLY A 218 -0.11 7.54 4.00
CA GLY A 218 -1.46 7.94 3.58
C GLY A 218 -1.78 9.41 3.88
N ALA A 219 -1.28 9.95 5.00
CA ALA A 219 -1.41 11.35 5.33
C ALA A 219 -0.62 12.24 4.35
N VAL A 220 0.59 11.83 3.95
CA VAL A 220 1.36 12.52 2.89
C VAL A 220 0.59 12.53 1.57
N GLY A 221 -0.01 11.39 1.18
CA GLY A 221 -0.88 11.33 0.00
C GLY A 221 -2.08 12.29 0.11
N SER A 222 -2.71 12.36 1.28
CA SER A 222 -3.85 13.26 1.54
C SER A 222 -3.46 14.74 1.41
N VAL A 223 -2.29 15.12 1.92
CA VAL A 223 -1.74 16.48 1.75
C VAL A 223 -1.52 16.78 0.27
N SER A 224 -0.97 15.81 -0.48
CA SER A 224 -0.77 15.94 -1.92
C SER A 224 -2.08 16.23 -2.68
N SER A 225 -3.15 15.49 -2.35
CA SER A 225 -4.49 15.69 -2.93
C SER A 225 -5.07 17.08 -2.63
N ILE A 226 -4.88 17.58 -1.41
CA ILE A 226 -5.33 18.93 -1.02
C ILE A 226 -4.55 19.99 -1.79
N MET A 227 -3.23 19.88 -1.86
CA MET A 227 -2.40 20.86 -2.58
C MET A 227 -2.74 20.87 -4.08
N ARG A 228 -3.04 19.72 -4.68
CA ARG A 228 -3.54 19.64 -6.06
C ARG A 228 -4.85 20.42 -6.22
N LEU A 229 -5.79 20.29 -5.28
CA LEU A 229 -7.06 21.02 -5.30
C LEU A 229 -6.86 22.54 -5.23
N VAL A 230 -5.90 23.00 -4.43
CA VAL A 230 -5.54 24.43 -4.31
C VAL A 230 -5.00 25.00 -5.62
N TYR A 231 -4.19 24.23 -6.35
CA TYR A 231 -3.61 24.66 -7.62
C TYR A 231 -4.44 24.27 -8.86
N LEU A 232 -5.64 23.71 -8.66
CA LEU A 232 -6.48 23.21 -9.76
C LEU A 232 -6.86 24.32 -10.76
N ASP A 233 -7.06 25.56 -10.29
CA ASP A 233 -7.34 26.72 -11.15
C ASP A 233 -6.24 26.96 -12.19
N GLY A 234 -4.99 26.58 -11.89
CA GLY A 234 -3.87 26.70 -12.81
C GLY A 234 -3.94 25.77 -14.02
N LEU A 235 -4.77 24.72 -13.96
CA LEU A 235 -4.94 23.72 -15.03
C LEU A 235 -6.04 24.09 -16.03
N ASP A 236 -6.66 25.26 -15.91
CA ASP A 236 -7.76 25.63 -16.80
C ASP A 236 -7.26 25.83 -18.24
N LEU A 237 -7.69 24.91 -19.12
CA LEU A 237 -7.29 24.82 -20.53
C LEU A 237 -7.69 26.06 -21.34
N SER A 238 -8.64 26.87 -20.88
CA SER A 238 -9.03 28.12 -21.55
C SER A 238 -7.98 29.24 -21.47
N THR A 239 -7.04 29.12 -20.54
CA THR A 239 -5.98 30.10 -20.25
C THR A 239 -4.59 29.62 -20.69
N LEU A 240 -4.50 28.49 -21.39
CA LEU A 240 -3.25 27.87 -21.87
C LEU A 240 -2.50 28.65 -22.96
N GLU A 241 -2.85 29.92 -23.22
CA GLU A 241 -2.01 30.81 -24.02
C GLU A 241 -0.64 31.07 -23.34
N THR A 242 -0.50 30.78 -22.04
CA THR A 242 0.79 30.75 -21.33
C THR A 242 0.83 29.62 -20.29
N LEU A 243 1.95 28.90 -20.21
CA LEU A 243 2.25 27.96 -19.12
C LEU A 243 2.34 28.74 -17.80
N SER A 244 1.32 28.62 -16.94
CA SER A 244 1.32 29.24 -15.62
C SER A 244 2.16 28.42 -14.63
N PRO A 245 2.97 29.05 -13.75
CA PRO A 245 3.64 28.36 -12.65
C PRO A 245 2.69 27.52 -11.78
N GLN A 246 1.41 27.92 -11.69
CA GLN A 246 0.38 27.19 -10.96
C GLN A 246 0.05 25.83 -11.61
N ALA A 247 0.05 25.76 -12.95
CA ALA A 247 -0.19 24.51 -13.68
C ALA A 247 0.91 23.49 -13.36
N ILE A 248 2.18 23.91 -13.37
CA ILE A 248 3.31 23.02 -13.08
C ILE A 248 3.26 22.55 -11.62
N LYS A 249 2.93 23.45 -10.68
CA LYS A 249 2.71 23.08 -9.27
C LYS A 249 1.58 22.07 -9.12
N ALA A 250 0.47 22.25 -9.82
CA ALA A 250 -0.63 21.29 -9.83
C ALA A 250 -0.19 19.92 -10.34
N THR A 251 0.58 19.86 -11.44
CA THR A 251 1.12 18.60 -12.00
C THR A 251 2.10 17.91 -11.06
N ILE A 252 2.93 18.68 -10.32
CA ILE A 252 3.83 18.14 -9.29
C ILE A 252 3.02 17.39 -8.22
N TRP A 253 2.00 18.03 -7.66
CA TRP A 253 1.15 17.41 -6.63
C TRP A 253 0.27 16.28 -7.19
N ALA A 254 -0.20 16.40 -8.43
CA ALA A 254 -0.93 15.34 -9.14
C ALA A 254 -0.06 14.11 -9.44
N THR A 255 1.26 14.27 -9.53
CA THR A 255 2.21 13.15 -9.71
C THR A 255 2.60 12.54 -8.38
N ALA A 256 2.86 13.38 -7.37
CA ALA A 256 3.23 12.95 -6.04
C ALA A 256 2.12 12.14 -5.36
N GLU A 257 0.85 12.49 -5.58
CA GLU A 257 -0.30 11.81 -4.99
C GLU A 257 -0.34 10.30 -5.33
N PRO A 258 -0.52 9.87 -6.60
CA PRO A 258 -0.53 8.46 -6.94
C PRO A 258 0.82 7.78 -6.72
N GLY A 259 1.94 8.47 -6.96
CA GLY A 259 3.28 7.92 -6.76
C GLY A 259 3.53 7.51 -5.31
N THR A 260 3.28 8.42 -4.36
CA THR A 260 3.41 8.13 -2.92
C THR A 260 2.38 7.09 -2.47
N GLY A 261 1.18 7.11 -3.02
CA GLY A 261 0.14 6.13 -2.71
C GLY A 261 0.50 4.70 -3.15
N ILE A 262 1.10 4.49 -4.34
CA ILE A 262 1.59 3.18 -4.80
C ILE A 262 2.68 2.65 -3.86
N ILE A 263 3.62 3.51 -3.46
CA ILE A 263 4.70 3.17 -2.53
C ILE A 263 4.12 2.79 -1.16
N ALA A 264 3.21 3.61 -0.63
CA ALA A 264 2.53 3.39 0.65
C ALA A 264 1.77 2.06 0.66
N ALA A 265 1.00 1.80 -0.40
CA ALA A 265 0.23 0.57 -0.57
C ALA A 265 1.13 -0.67 -0.62
N SER A 266 2.27 -0.55 -1.28
CA SER A 266 3.24 -1.65 -1.39
C SER A 266 3.94 -1.91 -0.06
N ILE A 267 4.36 -0.86 0.65
CA ILE A 267 4.96 -0.96 1.99
C ILE A 267 3.99 -1.58 3.00
N ALA A 268 2.70 -1.26 2.92
CA ALA A 268 1.69 -1.79 3.83
C ALA A 268 1.60 -3.32 3.84
N ILE A 269 1.87 -3.97 2.71
CA ILE A 269 1.82 -5.43 2.55
C ILE A 269 3.13 -6.09 2.97
N LEU A 270 4.24 -5.36 2.94
CA LEU A 270 5.56 -5.86 3.35
C LEU A 270 5.73 -5.93 4.88
N ARG A 271 4.74 -5.47 5.65
CA ARG A 271 4.70 -5.51 7.12
C ARG A 271 5.17 -6.83 7.77
N PRO A 272 4.65 -8.02 7.43
CA PRO A 272 5.11 -9.28 8.02
C PRO A 272 6.57 -9.62 7.65
N LEU A 273 7.05 -9.16 6.48
CA LEU A 273 8.43 -9.39 6.05
C LEU A 273 9.43 -8.56 6.82
N PHE A 274 9.14 -7.27 7.04
CA PHE A 274 10.01 -6.43 7.83
C PHE A 274 10.18 -6.98 9.24
N GLN A 275 9.14 -7.58 9.82
CA GLN A 275 9.25 -8.24 11.13
C GLN A 275 10.18 -9.46 11.09
N GLN A 276 10.13 -10.28 10.04
CA GLN A 276 11.02 -11.45 9.89
C GLN A 276 12.48 -11.01 9.65
N ILE A 277 12.71 -10.14 8.66
CA ILE A 277 14.05 -9.66 8.30
C ILE A 277 14.70 -8.93 9.48
N PHE A 278 13.97 -8.07 10.18
CA PHE A 278 14.53 -7.33 11.32
C PHE A 278 14.86 -8.25 12.51
N ASN A 279 14.07 -9.30 12.72
CA ASN A 279 14.38 -10.32 13.72
C ASN A 279 15.62 -11.15 13.32
N ASP A 280 15.78 -11.49 12.04
CA ASP A 280 16.92 -12.27 11.54
C ASP A 280 18.22 -11.46 11.53
N VAL A 281 18.17 -10.19 11.12
CA VAL A 281 19.31 -9.26 11.21
C VAL A 281 19.72 -9.06 12.67
N ARG A 282 18.76 -8.91 13.59
CA ARG A 282 19.07 -8.79 15.03
C ARG A 282 19.68 -10.07 15.61
N LYS A 283 19.20 -11.25 15.20
CA LYS A 283 19.80 -12.52 15.59
C LYS A 283 21.24 -12.61 15.07
N SER A 284 21.49 -12.33 13.80
CA SER A 284 22.84 -12.30 13.22
C SER A 284 23.75 -11.28 13.89
N ALA A 285 23.26 -10.09 14.22
CA ALA A 285 24.03 -9.09 14.97
C ALA A 285 24.38 -9.56 16.40
N SER A 286 23.48 -10.29 17.07
CA SER A 286 23.74 -10.87 18.41
C SER A 286 24.70 -12.06 18.40
N PHE A 287 24.84 -12.78 17.28
CA PHE A 287 25.86 -13.81 17.13
C PHE A 287 27.27 -13.22 16.99
N ILE A 288 27.39 -12.04 16.37
CA ILE A 288 28.67 -11.34 16.19
C ILE A 288 29.16 -10.72 17.52
N SER A 289 28.26 -10.42 18.47
CA SER A 289 28.60 -9.74 19.72
C SER A 289 28.86 -10.65 20.93
N LYS A 290 28.94 -11.98 20.78
CA LYS A 290 29.31 -12.87 21.91
C LYS A 290 30.83 -12.88 22.12
N PRO A 291 31.38 -12.35 23.23
CA PRO A 291 32.78 -12.55 23.55
C PRO A 291 33.02 -14.03 23.86
N ARG A 292 34.11 -14.58 23.32
CA ARG A 292 34.63 -15.92 23.61
C ARG A 292 34.82 -16.03 25.13
N LYS A 293 34.07 -16.90 25.82
CA LYS A 293 34.40 -17.29 27.19
C LYS A 293 35.78 -17.93 27.15
N VAL A 294 36.77 -17.25 27.73
CA VAL A 294 38.04 -17.86 28.12
C VAL A 294 37.72 -18.72 29.34
N GLU A 295 37.88 -20.02 29.18
CA GLU A 295 37.76 -21.01 30.25
C GLU A 295 38.99 -20.83 31.16
N SER A 296 38.79 -20.32 32.39
CA SER A 296 39.89 -20.29 33.37
C SER A 296 40.04 -21.68 33.98
N SER A 297 41.21 -22.27 33.77
CA SER A 297 41.66 -23.44 34.52
C SER A 297 42.01 -22.99 35.93
N ASP A 298 41.17 -23.36 36.90
CA ASP A 298 41.45 -23.17 38.32
C ASP A 298 42.20 -24.41 38.84
N ASP A 299 43.54 -24.36 38.83
CA ASP A 299 44.40 -25.27 39.61
C ASP A 299 44.53 -24.70 41.03
N GLU A 300 43.63 -25.10 41.94
CA GLU A 300 43.70 -24.72 43.35
C GLU A 300 44.42 -25.80 44.18
N ILE A 301 45.59 -25.44 44.71
CA ILE A 301 46.42 -26.26 45.61
C ILE A 301 45.83 -26.19 47.03
N ALA A 302 45.16 -27.26 47.49
CA ALA A 302 44.64 -27.35 48.85
C ALA A 302 45.71 -27.85 49.85
N LEU A 303 46.09 -26.97 50.78
CA LEU A 303 46.89 -27.27 51.97
C LEU A 303 46.02 -27.97 53.02
N ARG A 304 46.54 -29.09 53.55
CA ARG A 304 45.84 -30.01 54.47
C ARG A 304 45.96 -29.53 55.92
N GLY A 305 44.82 -29.31 56.59
CA GLY A 305 44.70 -29.15 58.05
C GLY A 305 43.75 -30.21 58.64
N PRO A 306 43.93 -30.68 59.89
CA PRO A 306 43.26 -31.88 60.39
C PRO A 306 42.05 -31.61 61.32
N GLU A 307 41.21 -32.66 61.41
CA GLU A 307 40.11 -32.93 62.37
C GLU A 307 38.79 -32.15 62.15
N THR A 308 37.57 -32.68 62.33
CA THR A 308 37.11 -33.70 63.29
C THR A 308 35.78 -34.36 62.82
N VAL A 309 35.70 -35.69 62.95
CA VAL A 309 34.57 -36.59 63.30
C VAL A 309 33.11 -36.11 63.16
N THR A 310 32.29 -36.80 62.34
CA THR A 310 31.13 -37.63 62.80
C THR A 310 30.44 -38.43 61.67
N ARG A 311 29.96 -39.62 62.08
CA ARG A 311 29.14 -40.67 61.41
C ARG A 311 27.95 -40.10 60.60
N ASN A 312 27.39 -40.76 59.58
CA ASN A 312 26.89 -42.13 59.60
C ASN A 312 26.54 -42.69 58.20
N VAL A 313 26.42 -44.01 58.17
CA VAL A 313 26.24 -44.96 57.07
C VAL A 313 24.82 -44.95 56.47
N ASN A 314 24.67 -45.03 55.13
CA ASN A 314 23.89 -46.11 54.47
C ASN A 314 23.94 -46.15 52.91
N SER A 315 24.40 -47.31 52.42
CA SER A 315 23.95 -48.13 51.26
C SER A 315 23.65 -47.53 49.85
N LYS A 316 24.59 -47.80 48.92
CA LYS A 316 24.54 -48.38 47.52
C LYS A 316 23.17 -48.50 46.78
N PRO A 317 23.10 -48.38 45.41
CA PRO A 317 23.73 -49.34 44.46
C PRO A 317 24.30 -48.75 43.13
N VAL A 318 25.42 -49.28 42.61
CA VAL A 318 25.62 -50.25 41.49
C VAL A 318 25.38 -49.71 40.06
N ASN A 319 26.46 -49.73 39.27
CA ASN A 319 26.59 -49.41 37.84
C ASN A 319 25.86 -50.41 36.93
N ILE A 320 25.29 -49.95 35.81
CA ILE A 320 25.31 -50.67 34.52
C ILE A 320 25.45 -49.68 33.36
N GLU A 321 26.41 -49.99 32.50
CA GLU A 321 26.80 -49.34 31.26
C GLU A 321 25.90 -49.75 30.10
N THR A 322 25.64 -48.88 29.12
CA THR A 322 25.11 -49.35 27.83
C THR A 322 25.65 -48.56 26.64
N LYS A 323 26.13 -49.38 25.71
CA LYS A 323 26.97 -49.18 24.54
C LYS A 323 26.18 -48.63 23.35
N ARG A 324 26.84 -47.77 22.57
CA ARG A 324 26.43 -47.25 21.27
C ARG A 324 26.59 -48.34 20.18
N MET A 325 25.63 -48.48 19.26
CA MET A 325 25.87 -49.12 17.96
C MET A 325 24.94 -48.55 16.88
N SER A 326 25.51 -48.30 15.70
CA SER A 326 24.91 -47.74 14.49
C SER A 326 24.30 -48.81 13.57
N MET A 327 23.47 -48.36 12.62
CA MET A 327 23.56 -48.59 11.15
C MET A 327 22.28 -49.14 10.46
N ASP A 328 21.86 -48.37 9.44
CA ASP A 328 21.23 -48.70 8.15
C ASP A 328 19.80 -49.28 7.97
N SER A 329 18.93 -48.40 7.47
CA SER A 329 18.09 -48.45 6.24
C SER A 329 17.52 -49.77 5.67
N ILE A 330 16.19 -49.85 5.48
CA ILE A 330 15.40 -49.73 4.22
C ILE A 330 13.97 -50.32 4.40
N HIS A 331 12.98 -49.55 3.93
CA HIS A 331 11.58 -49.80 3.51
C HIS A 331 10.70 -50.93 4.08
N GLY A 332 9.50 -50.52 4.52
CA GLY A 332 8.25 -51.27 4.50
C GLY A 332 7.08 -50.31 4.80
N GLU A 333 6.09 -50.29 3.93
CA GLU A 333 4.93 -49.39 3.88
C GLU A 333 3.93 -49.57 5.04
N ASP A 334 2.97 -48.65 5.11
CA ASP A 334 1.72 -48.65 5.90
C ASP A 334 1.74 -48.08 7.33
N ALA A 335 1.54 -46.76 7.43
CA ALA A 335 1.06 -46.10 8.65
C ALA A 335 0.08 -44.98 8.31
N GLN A 336 -1.21 -45.34 8.18
CA GLN A 336 -2.33 -44.41 8.19
C GLN A 336 -2.49 -43.83 9.62
N SER A 337 -2.56 -42.50 9.72
CA SER A 337 -2.66 -41.75 10.97
C SER A 337 -4.08 -41.74 11.58
N PRO A 338 -4.23 -41.58 12.92
CA PRO A 338 -5.51 -41.80 13.62
C PRO A 338 -6.43 -40.56 13.70
N TRP A 339 -6.40 -39.68 12.70
CA TRP A 339 -7.26 -38.49 12.71
C TRP A 339 -7.91 -38.25 11.34
N SER A 340 -9.03 -38.94 11.10
CA SER A 340 -10.04 -38.52 10.13
C SER A 340 -11.45 -38.96 10.57
N PRO A 341 -12.49 -38.12 10.38
CA PRO A 341 -13.82 -38.36 10.90
C PRO A 341 -14.67 -39.17 9.90
N THR A 342 -15.17 -40.32 10.33
CA THR A 342 -16.14 -41.11 9.54
C THR A 342 -17.55 -40.91 10.10
N ILE A 343 -18.40 -40.35 9.24
CA ILE A 343 -19.84 -40.29 9.41
C ILE A 343 -20.37 -41.72 9.31
N GLY A 344 -20.96 -42.22 10.40
CA GLY A 344 -21.60 -43.53 10.48
C GLY A 344 -22.96 -43.40 11.14
N SER A 345 -24.00 -43.57 10.33
CA SER A 345 -25.40 -43.70 10.71
C SER A 345 -25.60 -44.82 11.74
N THR A 346 -26.28 -44.55 12.83
CA THR A 346 -26.88 -45.57 13.69
C THR A 346 -28.34 -45.20 13.97
N GLU A 347 -29.23 -45.94 13.32
CA GLU A 347 -30.61 -46.11 13.73
C GLU A 347 -30.66 -46.85 15.07
N GLY A 348 -31.56 -46.45 15.97
CA GLY A 348 -32.01 -47.32 17.06
C GLY A 348 -32.18 -46.67 18.45
N VAL A 349 -33.41 -46.20 18.71
CA VAL A 349 -34.13 -46.27 20.00
C VAL A 349 -33.73 -45.26 21.12
N PRO A 350 -34.64 -44.74 21.98
CA PRO A 350 -35.97 -44.14 21.77
C PRO A 350 -36.03 -42.66 22.26
N ARG A 351 -37.09 -41.92 21.87
CA ARG A 351 -37.40 -40.55 22.33
C ARG A 351 -37.68 -40.49 23.84
N MET A 352 -37.09 -39.51 24.52
CA MET A 352 -37.54 -39.05 25.83
C MET A 352 -38.09 -37.62 25.69
N ILE A 353 -39.39 -37.44 25.92
CA ILE A 353 -40.10 -36.15 25.98
C ILE A 353 -40.50 -35.95 27.44
N ILE A 354 -39.94 -34.95 28.12
CA ILE A 354 -40.44 -34.42 29.41
C ILE A 354 -40.16 -32.89 29.41
N VAL A 355 -41.11 -32.07 28.92
CA VAL A 355 -42.12 -31.29 29.67
C VAL A 355 -41.53 -30.29 30.69
N LYS A 356 -41.69 -29.00 30.37
CA LYS A 356 -41.50 -27.83 31.26
C LYS A 356 -42.52 -27.86 32.40
N GLY A 357 -42.07 -27.67 33.64
CA GLY A 357 -42.90 -27.33 34.79
C GLY A 357 -42.17 -26.36 35.73
N LYS A 358 -42.66 -25.12 35.81
CA LYS A 358 -42.34 -24.16 36.88
C LYS A 358 -43.01 -24.63 38.18
N THR A 359 -42.33 -24.48 39.33
CA THR A 359 -42.78 -23.68 40.49
C THR A 359 -41.75 -23.78 41.62
N THR A 360 -41.29 -22.62 42.09
CA THR A 360 -40.62 -22.40 43.39
C THR A 360 -41.62 -22.59 44.54
N PRO A 361 -41.16 -23.05 45.72
CA PRO A 361 -40.94 -22.17 46.89
C PRO A 361 -39.65 -22.61 47.65
N ALA A 362 -39.09 -22.00 48.70
CA ALA A 362 -39.52 -21.03 49.69
C ALA A 362 -38.27 -20.37 50.32
N SER A 363 -38.32 -19.07 50.60
CA SER A 363 -38.05 -18.46 51.92
C SER A 363 -38.38 -16.98 51.89
#